data_AF-A0A820KF92-F1
#
_entry.id   AF-A0A820KF92-F1
#
_cell.length_a   1.000
_cell.length_b   1.000
_cell.length_c   1.000
_cell.angle_alpha   90.00
_cell.angle_beta   90.00
_cell.angle_gamma   90.00
#
_symmetry.space_group_name_H-M   'P 1'
#
loop_
_entity.id
_entity.type
_entity.pdbx_description
1 polymer ?
#
loop_
_entity_poly.entity_id
_entity_poly.type
_entity_poly.pdbx_seq_one_letter_code
_entity_poly.pdbx_strand_id
1 'polypeptide(L)'
;MTYSSVQLNDLPDEILLIIFKKLNNVEVLSSLFNVNKRLNKIVHDSIFTSDLTLLKYLSHNSTYSLPDPLLDRFCSEILPEIHHKIKLLTLESLSMKRILLSTNYPNLDGLGIYNIKKKTALSLFTDEITFTDVFKNQILSFVIEIIDKDCYEPNMNIIIFTNIFKNFTNLKYLNFNPSFICDQHISFNWSSPTIFSSTLLTLHVKVSSVIDCLHLLDGRFNQLHTLYLHTVSAYSRQKSLKITNKAKCGECHIYSYPYTLRHYYYIRNNFPGGLFKCVRQVSLYDEHPFKHEFFIRIQKSFPLMKKLTLYNKKPQNNKQYRKSKEDIEHLSIVEYPYLTNLILCDTHYDYIEEFLLDTKTCLTNGVYLSVNYKSLKKVTRNFKRDATRINSNKVNRLHVSGEFKITEHLKNYFSHAEISNYYGFI
;
A
#
# COMPACT_ATOMS: atom_id res chain seq x y z
N MET A 1 -21.29 -44.77 -41.97
CA MET A 1 -21.61 -43.78 -40.93
C MET A 1 -21.85 -42.45 -41.63
N THR A 2 -23.11 -42.09 -41.83
CA THR A 2 -23.51 -40.75 -42.28
C THR A 2 -23.40 -39.81 -41.08
N TYR A 3 -22.31 -39.05 -41.00
CA TYR A 3 -22.20 -38.00 -40.00
C TYR A 3 -23.28 -36.95 -40.29
N SER A 4 -24.20 -36.78 -39.34
CA SER A 4 -25.13 -35.65 -39.33
C SER A 4 -24.32 -34.36 -39.31
N SER A 5 -24.33 -33.61 -40.41
CA SER A 5 -23.73 -32.27 -40.48
C SER A 5 -24.73 -31.28 -39.91
N VAL A 6 -24.84 -31.19 -38.59
CA VAL A 6 -25.58 -30.09 -37.95
C VAL A 6 -24.84 -28.81 -38.33
N GLN A 7 -25.47 -27.96 -39.14
CA GLN A 7 -24.90 -26.66 -39.47
C GLN A 7 -25.10 -25.72 -38.30
N LEU A 8 -24.21 -24.74 -38.14
CA LEU A 8 -24.32 -23.73 -37.08
C LEU A 8 -25.68 -23.00 -37.13
N ASN A 9 -26.23 -22.82 -38.33
CA ASN A 9 -27.54 -22.19 -38.55
C ASN A 9 -28.72 -23.06 -38.09
N ASP A 10 -28.53 -24.37 -37.86
CA ASP A 10 -29.59 -25.27 -37.40
C ASP A 10 -29.74 -25.25 -35.87
N LEU A 11 -28.74 -24.74 -35.16
CA LEU A 11 -28.75 -24.63 -33.70
C LEU A 11 -29.68 -23.50 -33.24
N PRO A 12 -30.43 -23.65 -32.13
CA PRO A 12 -31.20 -22.56 -31.51
C PRO A 12 -30.32 -21.38 -31.05
N ASP A 13 -30.90 -20.19 -30.93
CA ASP A 13 -30.19 -18.96 -30.53
C ASP A 13 -29.53 -19.12 -29.14
N GLU A 14 -30.17 -19.83 -28.23
CA GLU A 14 -29.68 -20.09 -26.87
C GLU A 14 -28.40 -20.93 -26.89
N ILE A 15 -28.33 -21.93 -27.77
CA ILE A 15 -27.14 -22.78 -27.93
C ILE A 15 -26.01 -21.98 -28.56
N LEU A 16 -26.32 -21.16 -29.57
CA LEU A 16 -25.34 -20.26 -30.18
C LEU A 16 -24.76 -19.26 -29.18
N LEU A 17 -25.61 -18.67 -28.33
CA LEU A 17 -25.17 -17.78 -27.25
C LEU A 17 -24.23 -18.49 -26.27
N ILE A 18 -24.55 -19.73 -25.88
CA ILE A 18 -23.69 -20.52 -25.00
C ILE A 18 -22.33 -20.80 -25.64
N ILE A 19 -22.30 -21.15 -26.93
CA ILE A 19 -21.07 -21.44 -27.67
C ILE A 19 -20.24 -20.15 -27.82
N PHE A 20 -20.84 -19.08 -28.35
CA PHE A 20 -20.14 -17.83 -28.63
C PHE A 20 -19.66 -17.13 -27.36
N LYS A 21 -20.36 -17.27 -26.22
CA LYS A 21 -19.91 -16.77 -24.91
C LYS A 21 -18.60 -17.41 -24.43
N LYS A 22 -18.20 -18.55 -25.00
CA LYS A 22 -16.89 -19.19 -24.71
C LYS A 22 -15.77 -18.65 -25.60
N LEU A 23 -16.08 -17.86 -26.62
CA LEU A 23 -15.13 -17.29 -27.56
C LEU A 23 -14.79 -15.85 -27.17
N ASN A 24 -13.75 -15.28 -27.78
CA ASN A 24 -13.42 -13.88 -27.61
C ASN A 24 -14.48 -13.00 -28.31
N ASN A 25 -15.06 -12.04 -27.58
CA ASN A 25 -16.13 -11.18 -28.09
C ASN A 25 -15.78 -10.49 -29.41
N VAL A 26 -14.53 -10.07 -29.58
CA VAL A 26 -14.08 -9.36 -30.77
C VAL A 26 -13.96 -10.32 -31.95
N GLU A 27 -13.48 -11.54 -31.73
CA GLU A 27 -13.44 -12.56 -32.79
C GLU A 27 -14.86 -12.92 -33.23
N VAL A 28 -15.80 -13.08 -32.29
CA VAL A 28 -17.23 -13.31 -32.60
C VAL A 28 -17.81 -12.15 -33.40
N LEU A 29 -17.60 -10.92 -32.95
CA LEU A 29 -18.07 -9.72 -33.65
C LEU A 29 -17.46 -9.66 -35.06
N SER A 30 -16.14 -9.71 -35.20
CA SER A 30 -15.49 -9.65 -36.52
C SER A 30 -15.88 -10.81 -37.44
N SER A 31 -16.13 -12.01 -36.92
CA SER A 31 -16.50 -13.16 -37.76
C SER A 31 -17.97 -13.18 -38.17
N LEU A 32 -18.88 -12.67 -37.33
CA LEU A 32 -20.33 -12.86 -37.54
C LEU A 32 -21.06 -11.57 -37.92
N PHE A 33 -20.44 -10.41 -37.73
CA PHE A 33 -21.05 -9.13 -38.07
C PHE A 33 -21.27 -9.00 -39.58
N ASN A 34 -22.50 -8.68 -39.95
CA ASN A 34 -23.04 -8.63 -41.30
C ASN A 34 -22.99 -9.94 -42.10
N VAL A 35 -22.80 -11.10 -41.44
CA VAL A 35 -22.86 -12.40 -42.12
C VAL A 35 -24.30 -12.76 -42.50
N ASN A 36 -25.24 -12.65 -41.56
CA ASN A 36 -26.67 -12.79 -41.84
C ASN A 36 -27.53 -12.11 -40.77
N LYS A 37 -28.81 -11.87 -41.08
CA LYS A 37 -29.75 -11.15 -40.21
C LYS A 37 -29.91 -11.77 -38.81
N ARG A 38 -29.91 -13.10 -38.72
CA ARG A 38 -30.08 -13.82 -37.45
C ARG A 38 -28.85 -13.68 -36.56
N LEU A 39 -27.65 -13.94 -37.10
CA LEU A 39 -26.39 -13.77 -36.38
C LEU A 39 -26.13 -12.31 -36.02
N ASN A 40 -26.54 -11.37 -36.88
CA ASN A 40 -26.52 -9.94 -36.57
C ASN A 40 -27.32 -9.64 -35.31
N LYS A 41 -28.52 -10.19 -35.16
CA LYS A 41 -29.32 -10.00 -33.95
C LYS A 41 -28.58 -10.53 -32.70
N ILE A 42 -27.91 -11.67 -32.81
CA ILE A 42 -27.15 -12.29 -31.72
C ILE A 42 -25.95 -11.42 -31.31
N VAL A 43 -25.14 -10.94 -32.27
CA VAL A 43 -23.94 -10.16 -31.94
C VAL A 43 -24.24 -8.75 -31.44
N HIS A 44 -25.46 -8.25 -31.64
CA HIS A 44 -25.92 -6.99 -31.04
C HIS A 44 -26.42 -7.14 -29.59
N ASP A 45 -26.43 -8.36 -29.05
CA ASP A 45 -26.75 -8.62 -27.65
C ASP A 45 -25.72 -7.96 -26.71
N SER A 46 -26.20 -7.52 -25.55
CA SER A 46 -25.37 -6.93 -24.50
C SER A 46 -24.20 -7.83 -24.06
N ILE A 47 -24.35 -9.16 -24.12
CA ILE A 47 -23.30 -10.12 -23.76
C ILE A 47 -22.02 -9.92 -24.58
N PHE A 48 -22.13 -9.50 -25.85
CA PHE A 48 -20.98 -9.29 -26.72
C PHE A 48 -20.57 -7.82 -26.82
N THR A 49 -21.47 -6.90 -26.52
CA THR A 49 -21.28 -5.47 -26.81
C THR A 49 -21.04 -4.60 -25.58
N SER A 50 -21.42 -5.04 -24.37
CA SER A 50 -21.21 -4.25 -23.15
C SER A 50 -19.76 -4.30 -22.68
N ASP A 51 -19.14 -5.48 -22.70
CA ASP A 51 -17.81 -5.72 -22.17
C ASP A 51 -16.90 -6.22 -23.30
N LEU A 52 -16.09 -5.32 -23.84
CA LEU A 52 -15.22 -5.59 -24.97
C LEU A 52 -13.77 -5.75 -24.54
N THR A 53 -13.16 -6.85 -24.96
CA THR A 53 -11.74 -7.11 -24.75
C THR A 53 -11.04 -7.25 -26.10
N LEU A 54 -10.40 -6.17 -26.53
CA LEU A 54 -9.60 -6.07 -27.76
C LEU A 54 -8.16 -6.52 -27.49
N LEU A 55 -8.02 -7.66 -26.80
CA LEU A 55 -6.77 -8.33 -26.50
C LEU A 55 -6.89 -9.80 -26.88
N LYS A 56 -5.82 -10.36 -27.44
CA LYS A 56 -5.70 -11.81 -27.65
C LYS A 56 -4.84 -12.41 -26.53
N TYR A 57 -5.43 -13.29 -25.73
CA TYR A 57 -4.71 -14.05 -24.70
C TYR A 57 -4.11 -15.31 -25.32
N LEU A 58 -2.79 -15.49 -25.22
CA LEU A 58 -2.15 -16.79 -25.43
C LEU A 58 -2.04 -17.56 -24.10
N SER A 59 -1.83 -18.87 -24.20
CA SER A 59 -1.65 -19.81 -23.08
C SER A 59 -0.52 -19.48 -22.09
N HIS A 60 0.26 -18.42 -22.33
CA HIS A 60 1.44 -18.03 -21.55
C HIS A 60 1.34 -16.64 -20.92
N ASN A 61 0.13 -16.11 -20.67
CA ASN A 61 -0.11 -14.77 -20.11
C ASN A 61 0.48 -13.62 -20.94
N SER A 62 0.92 -13.87 -22.18
CA SER A 62 1.25 -12.82 -23.13
C SER A 62 -0.03 -12.39 -23.86
N THR A 63 -0.27 -11.09 -23.85
CA THR A 63 -1.31 -10.43 -24.62
C THR A 63 -0.69 -9.91 -25.92
N TYR A 64 -1.39 -10.11 -27.04
CA TYR A 64 -0.97 -9.61 -28.35
C TYR A 64 -1.98 -8.62 -28.90
N SER A 65 -1.46 -7.71 -29.70
CA SER A 65 -2.24 -6.81 -30.54
C SER A 65 -3.16 -7.61 -31.46
N LEU A 66 -4.34 -7.05 -31.73
CA LEU A 66 -5.14 -7.52 -32.85
C LEU A 66 -4.41 -7.17 -34.17
N PRO A 67 -4.47 -8.04 -35.19
CA PRO A 67 -3.96 -7.69 -36.50
C PRO A 67 -4.62 -6.41 -37.03
N ASP A 68 -3.84 -5.52 -37.64
CA ASP A 68 -4.33 -4.24 -38.18
C ASP A 68 -5.60 -4.38 -39.05
N PRO A 69 -5.71 -5.35 -39.98
CA PRO A 69 -6.92 -5.49 -40.79
C PRO A 69 -8.19 -5.77 -39.97
N LEU A 70 -8.05 -6.52 -38.87
CA LEU A 70 -9.17 -6.82 -37.98
C LEU A 70 -9.54 -5.58 -37.16
N LEU A 71 -8.53 -4.85 -36.68
CA LEU A 71 -8.72 -3.60 -35.95
C LEU A 71 -9.37 -2.53 -36.83
N ASP A 72 -8.93 -2.40 -38.09
CA ASP A 72 -9.49 -1.46 -39.06
C ASP A 72 -10.95 -1.77 -39.34
N ARG A 73 -11.26 -3.03 -39.63
CA ARG A 73 -12.65 -3.48 -39.82
C ARG A 73 -13.50 -3.23 -38.56
N PHE A 74 -12.95 -3.51 -37.38
CA PHE A 74 -13.66 -3.27 -36.13
C PHE A 74 -13.99 -1.78 -35.96
N CYS A 75 -13.02 -0.89 -36.18
CA CYS A 75 -13.21 0.56 -36.04
C CYS A 75 -14.15 1.15 -37.11
N SER A 76 -14.12 0.65 -38.35
CA SER A 76 -14.90 1.22 -39.46
C SER A 76 -16.30 0.66 -39.58
N GLU A 77 -16.52 -0.63 -39.31
CA GLU A 77 -17.80 -1.31 -39.56
C GLU A 77 -18.58 -1.60 -38.27
N ILE A 78 -17.90 -2.07 -37.23
CA ILE A 78 -18.56 -2.65 -36.05
C ILE A 78 -18.80 -1.59 -34.98
N LEU A 79 -17.74 -0.85 -34.66
CA LEU A 79 -17.72 0.11 -33.58
C LEU A 79 -18.78 1.23 -33.73
N PRO A 80 -19.03 1.81 -34.93
CA PRO A 80 -20.09 2.81 -35.12
C PRO A 80 -21.50 2.31 -34.78
N GLU A 81 -21.74 1.00 -34.82
CA GLU A 81 -23.05 0.41 -34.54
C GLU A 81 -23.22 0.04 -33.05
N ILE A 82 -22.12 -0.22 -32.34
CA ILE A 82 -22.18 -0.73 -30.96
C ILE A 82 -21.61 0.22 -29.90
N HIS A 83 -20.96 1.32 -30.26
CA HIS A 83 -20.24 2.19 -29.32
C HIS A 83 -21.08 2.67 -28.12
N HIS A 84 -22.37 2.93 -28.35
CA HIS A 84 -23.30 3.37 -27.31
C HIS A 84 -23.67 2.25 -26.32
N LYS A 85 -23.37 0.99 -26.60
CA LYS A 85 -23.63 -0.15 -25.71
C LYS A 85 -22.44 -0.51 -24.83
N ILE A 86 -21.24 -0.06 -25.20
CA ILE A 86 -20.00 -0.40 -24.52
C ILE A 86 -19.96 0.28 -23.15
N LYS A 87 -19.80 -0.54 -22.11
CA LYS A 87 -19.62 -0.12 -20.71
C LYS A 87 -18.19 -0.34 -20.24
N LEU A 88 -17.61 -1.49 -20.59
CA LEU A 88 -16.23 -1.84 -20.28
C LEU A 88 -15.44 -2.04 -21.58
N LEU A 89 -14.30 -1.37 -21.70
CA LEU A 89 -13.41 -1.51 -22.84
C LEU A 89 -12.00 -1.84 -22.37
N THR A 90 -11.46 -2.97 -22.83
CA THR A 90 -10.11 -3.41 -22.53
C THR A 90 -9.28 -3.44 -23.80
N LEU A 91 -8.17 -2.69 -23.81
CA LEU A 91 -7.37 -2.38 -24.99
C LEU A 91 -5.89 -2.65 -24.74
N GLU A 92 -5.17 -2.89 -25.83
CA GLU A 92 -3.72 -2.73 -25.84
C GLU A 92 -3.35 -1.25 -26.07
N SER A 93 -2.25 -0.81 -25.43
CA SER A 93 -1.73 0.55 -25.54
C SER A 93 -1.50 1.03 -26.99
N LEU A 94 -1.10 0.14 -27.91
CA LEU A 94 -0.84 0.48 -29.32
C LEU A 94 -2.12 0.81 -30.10
N SER A 95 -3.24 0.14 -29.79
CA SER A 95 -4.53 0.36 -30.45
C SER A 95 -5.38 1.43 -29.77
N MET A 96 -5.03 1.81 -28.53
CA MET A 96 -5.80 2.73 -27.69
C MET A 96 -6.19 4.02 -28.40
N LYS A 97 -5.24 4.72 -29.03
CA LYS A 97 -5.52 6.00 -29.71
C LYS A 97 -6.51 5.81 -30.87
N ARG A 98 -6.35 4.77 -31.69
CA ARG A 98 -7.24 4.49 -32.82
C ARG A 98 -8.67 4.24 -32.35
N ILE A 99 -8.83 3.43 -31.31
CA ILE A 99 -10.16 3.02 -30.83
C ILE A 99 -10.83 4.15 -30.03
N LEU A 100 -10.15 4.72 -29.03
CA LEU A 100 -10.75 5.72 -28.15
C LEU A 100 -11.08 7.04 -28.85
N LEU A 101 -10.38 7.38 -29.95
CA LEU A 101 -10.63 8.60 -30.71
C LEU A 101 -11.56 8.40 -31.92
N SER A 102 -11.92 7.16 -32.25
CA SER A 102 -12.76 6.87 -33.43
C SER A 102 -14.24 7.24 -33.24
N THR A 103 -14.73 7.26 -32.00
CA THR A 103 -16.15 7.53 -31.68
C THR A 103 -16.31 8.00 -30.24
N ASN A 104 -17.51 8.47 -29.91
CA ASN A 104 -17.89 8.81 -28.53
C ASN A 104 -18.45 7.58 -27.82
N TYR A 105 -18.07 7.34 -26.56
CA TYR A 105 -18.55 6.20 -25.79
C TYR A 105 -19.40 6.67 -24.62
N PRO A 106 -20.70 6.98 -24.82
CA PRO A 106 -21.50 7.66 -23.78
C PRO A 106 -21.71 6.83 -22.50
N ASN A 107 -21.59 5.51 -22.58
CA ASN A 107 -21.88 4.58 -21.49
C ASN A 107 -20.63 3.90 -20.90
N LEU A 108 -19.42 4.29 -21.34
CA LEU A 108 -18.16 3.66 -20.93
C LEU A 108 -17.79 4.05 -19.50
N ASP A 109 -18.04 3.18 -18.53
CA ASP A 109 -17.68 3.39 -17.13
C ASP A 109 -16.40 2.65 -16.72
N GLY A 110 -15.91 1.73 -17.56
CA GLY A 110 -14.72 0.93 -17.30
C GLY A 110 -13.71 0.97 -18.45
N LEU A 111 -12.44 1.21 -18.13
CA LEU A 111 -11.35 1.21 -19.11
C LEU A 111 -10.15 0.42 -18.61
N GLY A 112 -9.69 -0.55 -19.42
CA GLY A 112 -8.47 -1.31 -19.19
C GLY A 112 -7.43 -1.04 -20.28
N ILE A 113 -6.22 -0.65 -19.90
CA ILE A 113 -5.10 -0.43 -20.82
C ILE A 113 -3.96 -1.37 -20.44
N TYR A 114 -3.63 -2.27 -21.36
CA TYR A 114 -2.62 -3.30 -21.17
C TYR A 114 -1.39 -3.04 -22.03
N ASN A 115 -0.27 -3.64 -21.64
CA ASN A 115 1.00 -3.56 -22.36
C ASN A 115 1.46 -2.11 -22.63
N ILE A 116 1.24 -1.18 -21.70
CA ILE A 116 1.71 0.19 -21.90
C ILE A 116 3.17 0.32 -21.47
N LYS A 117 4.02 0.85 -22.34
CA LYS A 117 5.41 1.19 -21.95
C LYS A 117 5.39 2.30 -20.92
N LYS A 118 6.33 2.28 -19.96
CA LYS A 118 6.35 3.24 -18.85
C LYS A 118 6.41 4.69 -19.32
N LYS A 119 7.25 5.00 -20.32
CA LYS A 119 7.34 6.34 -20.92
C LYS A 119 6.03 6.78 -21.59
N THR A 120 5.36 5.87 -22.29
CA THR A 120 4.06 6.13 -22.92
C THR A 120 2.98 6.36 -21.87
N ALA A 121 2.98 5.58 -20.78
CA ALA A 121 2.08 5.81 -19.66
C ALA A 121 2.34 7.17 -19.01
N LEU A 122 3.60 7.56 -18.81
CA LEU A 122 3.94 8.87 -18.26
C LEU A 122 3.36 9.99 -19.12
N SER A 123 3.70 10.05 -20.42
CA SER A 123 3.18 11.07 -21.34
C SER A 123 1.64 11.09 -21.34
N LEU A 124 1.03 9.90 -21.34
CA LEU A 124 -0.41 9.74 -21.36
C LEU A 124 -1.13 10.39 -20.17
N PHE A 125 -0.45 10.52 -19.02
CA PHE A 125 -1.01 11.11 -17.80
C PHE A 125 -0.36 12.44 -17.40
N THR A 126 0.65 12.93 -18.11
CA THR A 126 1.30 14.23 -17.82
C THR A 126 0.95 15.35 -18.79
N ASP A 127 0.59 15.01 -20.02
CA ASP A 127 0.39 16.02 -21.06
C ASP A 127 -0.92 16.80 -20.83
N GLU A 128 -0.94 18.10 -21.19
CA GLU A 128 -2.04 19.04 -20.82
C GLU A 128 -3.38 18.76 -21.50
N ILE A 129 -3.39 18.04 -22.62
CA ILE A 129 -4.60 17.61 -23.31
C ILE A 129 -4.48 16.12 -23.54
N THR A 130 -5.18 15.33 -22.74
CA THR A 130 -5.10 13.87 -22.83
C THR A 130 -6.49 13.29 -23.07
N PHE A 131 -6.54 12.06 -23.58
CA PHE A 131 -7.78 11.29 -23.63
C PHE A 131 -8.49 11.23 -22.26
N THR A 132 -7.74 11.45 -21.16
CA THR A 132 -8.32 11.50 -19.82
C THR A 132 -9.31 12.65 -19.67
N ASP A 133 -9.15 13.78 -20.37
CA ASP A 133 -10.11 14.89 -20.30
C ASP A 133 -11.48 14.52 -20.86
N VAL A 134 -11.51 13.68 -21.90
CA VAL A 134 -12.74 13.15 -22.50
C VAL A 134 -13.50 12.25 -21.53
N PHE A 135 -12.78 11.46 -20.73
CA PHE A 135 -13.36 10.40 -19.89
C PHE A 135 -13.28 10.68 -18.38
N LYS A 136 -12.76 11.83 -17.96
CA LYS A 136 -12.42 12.21 -16.58
C LYS A 136 -13.53 11.95 -15.56
N ASN A 137 -14.75 12.32 -15.93
CA ASN A 137 -15.93 12.19 -15.07
C ASN A 137 -16.71 10.89 -15.31
N GLN A 138 -16.36 10.14 -16.35
CA GLN A 138 -17.14 8.98 -16.80
C GLN A 138 -16.59 7.66 -16.25
N ILE A 139 -15.26 7.54 -16.17
CA ILE A 139 -14.59 6.30 -15.74
C ILE A 139 -14.73 6.11 -14.24
N LEU A 140 -15.39 5.01 -13.88
CA LEU A 140 -15.55 4.51 -12.52
C LEU A 140 -14.55 3.38 -12.23
N SER A 141 -14.13 2.63 -13.25
CA SER A 141 -13.21 1.49 -13.13
C SER A 141 -12.04 1.63 -14.09
N PHE A 142 -10.81 1.65 -13.57
CA PHE A 142 -9.62 1.78 -14.38
C PHE A 142 -8.63 0.64 -14.10
N VAL A 143 -8.13 0.01 -15.16
CA VAL A 143 -7.07 -1.01 -15.09
C VAL A 143 -5.91 -0.55 -15.97
N ILE A 144 -4.70 -0.61 -15.44
CA ILE A 144 -3.49 -0.30 -16.19
C ILE A 144 -2.38 -1.32 -15.89
N GLU A 145 -1.87 -1.94 -16.95
CA GLU A 145 -0.71 -2.82 -16.90
C GLU A 145 0.47 -2.19 -17.64
N ILE A 146 1.48 -1.78 -16.88
CA ILE A 146 2.68 -1.13 -17.42
C ILE A 146 3.74 -2.21 -17.65
N ILE A 147 4.18 -2.37 -18.89
CA ILE A 147 5.28 -3.26 -19.27
C ILE A 147 6.54 -2.44 -19.52
N ASP A 148 7.53 -2.57 -18.64
CA ASP A 148 8.85 -2.01 -18.90
C ASP A 148 9.88 -2.76 -18.06
N LYS A 149 10.81 -3.45 -18.73
CA LYS A 149 11.96 -4.12 -18.08
C LYS A 149 13.21 -3.25 -18.10
N ASP A 150 13.24 -2.21 -18.93
CA ASP A 150 14.45 -1.50 -19.30
C ASP A 150 14.51 -0.08 -18.69
N CYS A 151 13.40 0.43 -18.17
CA CYS A 151 13.34 1.77 -17.59
C CYS A 151 13.60 1.77 -16.06
N TYR A 152 14.84 2.08 -15.68
CA TYR A 152 15.32 2.21 -14.30
C TYR A 152 14.94 3.54 -13.62
N GLU A 153 13.97 4.31 -14.13
CA GLU A 153 13.58 5.59 -13.53
C GLU A 153 12.60 5.37 -12.38
N PRO A 154 13.01 5.61 -11.11
CA PRO A 154 12.24 5.12 -9.99
C PRO A 154 10.91 5.86 -9.80
N ASN A 155 10.88 7.17 -10.02
CA ASN A 155 9.72 7.98 -9.66
C ASN A 155 8.56 7.94 -10.67
N MET A 156 8.76 7.33 -11.85
CA MET A 156 7.74 7.35 -12.91
C MET A 156 6.42 6.67 -12.50
N ASN A 157 6.47 5.52 -11.81
CA ASN A 157 5.24 4.82 -11.38
C ASN A 157 4.45 5.67 -10.39
N ILE A 158 5.15 6.38 -9.50
CA ILE A 158 4.56 7.29 -8.52
C ILE A 158 3.87 8.45 -9.25
N ILE A 159 4.53 9.05 -10.25
CA ILE A 159 3.97 10.15 -11.03
C ILE A 159 2.72 9.70 -11.80
N ILE A 160 2.80 8.56 -12.51
CA ILE A 160 1.67 7.99 -13.26
C ILE A 160 0.50 7.74 -12.31
N PHE A 161 0.75 7.03 -11.20
CA PHE A 161 -0.27 6.72 -10.20
C PHE A 161 -0.93 8.00 -9.65
N THR A 162 -0.12 9.02 -9.34
CA THR A 162 -0.62 10.31 -8.83
C THR A 162 -1.52 10.99 -9.86
N ASN A 163 -1.10 11.01 -11.13
CA ASN A 163 -1.85 11.68 -12.17
C ASN A 163 -3.13 10.94 -12.56
N ILE A 164 -3.19 9.61 -12.43
CA ILE A 164 -4.46 8.86 -12.56
C ILE A 164 -5.51 9.42 -11.58
N PHE A 165 -5.14 9.68 -10.32
CA PHE A 165 -6.07 10.26 -9.34
C PHE A 165 -6.43 11.73 -9.62
N LYS A 166 -5.55 12.50 -10.26
CA LYS A 166 -5.88 13.86 -10.69
C LYS A 166 -6.83 13.87 -11.87
N ASN A 167 -6.66 12.90 -12.76
CA ASN A 167 -7.32 12.88 -14.05
C ASN A 167 -8.68 12.19 -14.00
N PHE A 168 -8.95 11.30 -13.05
CA PHE A 168 -10.26 10.64 -12.89
C PHE A 168 -10.92 11.04 -11.56
N THR A 169 -12.00 11.82 -11.64
CA THR A 169 -12.69 12.40 -10.47
C THR A 169 -13.64 11.42 -9.78
N ASN A 170 -14.20 10.49 -10.55
CA ASN A 170 -15.23 9.55 -10.10
C ASN A 170 -14.72 8.11 -9.96
N LEU A 171 -13.39 7.92 -9.93
CA LEU A 171 -12.76 6.61 -9.92
C LEU A 171 -13.09 5.84 -8.64
N LYS A 172 -13.83 4.73 -8.77
CA LYS A 172 -14.21 3.83 -7.66
C LYS A 172 -13.32 2.60 -7.58
N TYR A 173 -12.81 2.13 -8.71
CA TYR A 173 -11.94 0.96 -8.80
C TYR A 173 -10.67 1.29 -9.58
N LEU A 174 -9.50 0.97 -9.01
CA LEU A 174 -8.21 1.07 -9.70
C LEU A 174 -7.44 -0.23 -9.57
N ASN A 175 -6.98 -0.79 -10.69
CA ASN A 175 -5.94 -1.83 -10.71
C ASN A 175 -4.68 -1.29 -11.39
N PHE A 176 -3.64 -1.05 -10.60
CA PHE A 176 -2.35 -0.55 -11.05
C PHE A 176 -1.28 -1.65 -10.96
N ASN A 177 -0.93 -2.23 -12.11
CA ASN A 177 -0.04 -3.39 -12.20
C ASN A 177 1.23 -3.09 -13.01
N PRO A 178 2.28 -2.51 -12.39
CA PRO A 178 3.58 -2.40 -13.02
C PRO A 178 4.29 -3.76 -13.12
N SER A 179 4.86 -4.09 -14.27
CA SER A 179 5.57 -5.34 -14.53
C SER A 179 6.81 -5.50 -13.64
N PHE A 180 7.51 -4.39 -13.37
CA PHE A 180 8.73 -4.34 -12.59
C PHE A 180 8.61 -3.32 -11.46
N ILE A 181 8.98 -3.75 -10.26
CA ILE A 181 9.04 -2.90 -9.08
C ILE A 181 10.42 -3.09 -8.48
N CYS A 182 11.34 -2.18 -8.81
CA CYS A 182 12.57 -2.05 -8.03
C CYS A 182 12.22 -1.64 -6.61
N ASP A 183 13.04 -2.03 -5.63
CA ASP A 183 12.99 -1.63 -4.22
C ASP A 183 12.87 -0.11 -4.05
N GLN A 184 11.65 0.38 -4.15
CA GLN A 184 11.35 1.79 -4.05
C GLN A 184 10.47 1.94 -2.84
N HIS A 185 11.04 2.56 -1.82
CA HIS A 185 10.26 3.26 -0.84
C HIS A 185 9.43 4.31 -1.58
N ILE A 186 8.14 4.02 -1.76
CA ILE A 186 7.17 4.99 -2.26
C ILE A 186 7.06 6.08 -1.19
N SER A 187 8.01 7.00 -1.17
CA SER A 187 7.95 8.20 -0.33
C SER A 187 7.22 9.26 -1.13
N PHE A 188 5.93 9.41 -0.88
CA PHE A 188 5.17 10.53 -1.40
C PHE A 188 5.65 11.80 -0.68
N ASN A 189 6.60 12.52 -1.26
CA ASN A 189 6.96 13.85 -0.80
C ASN A 189 5.92 14.85 -1.33
N TRP A 190 4.66 14.71 -0.88
CA TRP A 190 3.56 15.60 -1.26
C TRP A 190 3.44 16.68 -0.20
N SER A 191 3.51 17.94 -0.62
CA SER A 191 3.11 19.07 0.22
C SER A 191 1.59 19.03 0.42
N SER A 192 1.17 18.69 1.64
CA SER A 192 -0.20 18.80 2.19
C SER A 192 -1.22 17.70 1.77
N PRO A 193 -2.05 17.19 2.71
CA PRO A 193 -3.07 16.16 2.46
C PRO A 193 -4.33 16.66 1.71
N THR A 194 -4.31 17.85 1.11
CA THR A 194 -5.53 18.55 0.68
C THR A 194 -6.09 18.16 -0.69
N ILE A 195 -5.43 17.30 -1.48
CA ILE A 195 -5.75 17.22 -2.92
C ILE A 195 -6.69 16.07 -3.33
N PHE A 196 -6.90 15.04 -2.51
CA PHE A 196 -7.70 13.90 -2.97
C PHE A 196 -8.75 13.49 -1.95
N SER A 197 -9.98 14.00 -2.12
CA SER A 197 -11.18 13.29 -1.67
C SER A 197 -11.44 12.17 -2.66
N SER A 198 -10.71 11.06 -2.56
CA SER A 198 -10.87 9.96 -3.52
C SER A 198 -12.22 9.27 -3.30
N THR A 199 -13.03 9.19 -4.35
CA THR A 199 -14.21 8.29 -4.44
C THR A 199 -13.83 6.81 -4.55
N LEU A 200 -12.53 6.51 -4.41
CA LEU A 200 -11.96 5.18 -4.58
C LEU A 200 -12.42 4.24 -3.46
N LEU A 201 -13.12 3.18 -3.85
CA LEU A 201 -13.62 2.14 -2.95
C LEU A 201 -12.72 0.91 -2.96
N THR A 202 -12.10 0.61 -4.11
CA THR A 202 -11.24 -0.56 -4.29
C THR A 202 -9.94 -0.19 -4.99
N LEU A 203 -8.82 -0.56 -4.39
CA LEU A 203 -7.48 -0.39 -4.96
C LEU A 203 -6.81 -1.75 -5.06
N HIS A 204 -6.39 -2.13 -6.26
CA HIS A 204 -5.46 -3.23 -6.48
C HIS A 204 -4.13 -2.63 -6.95
N VAL A 205 -3.07 -2.89 -6.19
CA VAL A 205 -1.75 -2.38 -6.51
C VAL A 205 -0.70 -3.46 -6.29
N LYS A 206 0.24 -3.52 -7.24
CA LYS A 206 1.45 -4.31 -7.10
C LYS A 206 2.54 -3.44 -6.49
N VAL A 207 3.20 -3.92 -5.44
CA VAL A 207 4.23 -3.18 -4.68
C VAL A 207 5.47 -4.05 -4.41
N SER A 208 6.61 -3.42 -4.13
CA SER A 208 7.84 -4.09 -3.69
C SER A 208 7.73 -4.55 -2.23
N SER A 209 7.14 -3.71 -1.38
CA SER A 209 6.97 -4.00 0.04
C SER A 209 5.65 -3.46 0.59
N VAL A 210 5.18 -4.05 1.69
CA VAL A 210 3.99 -3.56 2.42
C VAL A 210 4.20 -2.15 2.99
N ILE A 211 5.45 -1.77 3.26
CA ILE A 211 5.78 -0.41 3.75
C ILE A 211 5.41 0.64 2.70
N ASP A 212 5.63 0.33 1.43
CA ASP A 212 5.32 1.20 0.31
C ASP A 212 3.81 1.48 0.22
N CYS A 213 2.98 0.53 0.66
CA CYS A 213 1.53 0.69 0.75
C CYS A 213 1.09 1.57 1.92
N LEU A 214 1.79 1.55 3.05
CA LEU A 214 1.43 2.40 4.18
C LEU A 214 1.60 3.89 3.84
N HIS A 215 2.55 4.22 2.96
CA HIS A 215 2.69 5.56 2.42
C HIS A 215 1.52 5.95 1.49
N LEU A 216 0.94 5.01 0.74
CA LEU A 216 -0.28 5.26 -0.04
C LEU A 216 -1.46 5.62 0.88
N LEU A 217 -1.59 4.92 2.01
CA LEU A 217 -2.73 4.99 2.93
C LEU A 217 -2.66 6.12 3.98
N ASP A 218 -1.90 7.18 3.74
CA ASP A 218 -1.68 8.30 4.68
C ASP A 218 -2.91 9.23 4.84
N GLY A 219 -4.08 8.65 5.15
CA GLY A 219 -5.36 9.36 5.36
C GLY A 219 -6.07 9.84 4.08
N ARG A 220 -5.44 9.72 2.91
CA ARG A 220 -5.93 10.23 1.62
C ARG A 220 -7.06 9.41 1.00
N PHE A 221 -7.14 8.12 1.31
CA PHE A 221 -8.17 7.22 0.80
C PHE A 221 -9.21 6.90 1.87
N ASN A 222 -9.91 7.92 2.36
CA ASN A 222 -10.85 7.78 3.49
C ASN A 222 -12.12 6.97 3.16
N GLN A 223 -12.46 6.80 1.87
CA GLN A 223 -13.58 5.97 1.39
C GLN A 223 -13.15 4.57 0.93
N LEU A 224 -11.85 4.24 0.97
CA LEU A 224 -11.37 2.93 0.54
C LEU A 224 -12.00 1.86 1.42
N HIS A 225 -12.60 0.85 0.81
CA HIS A 225 -13.14 -0.33 1.49
C HIS A 225 -12.22 -1.53 1.34
N THR A 226 -11.60 -1.67 0.15
CA THR A 226 -10.83 -2.86 -0.22
C THR A 226 -9.48 -2.47 -0.80
N LEU A 227 -8.41 -3.03 -0.23
CA LEU A 227 -7.06 -2.93 -0.77
C LEU A 227 -6.50 -4.33 -1.03
N TYR A 228 -6.22 -4.60 -2.31
CA TYR A 228 -5.49 -5.78 -2.78
C TYR A 228 -4.03 -5.41 -2.99
N LEU A 229 -3.16 -6.08 -2.25
CA LEU A 229 -1.71 -5.92 -2.40
C LEU A 229 -1.10 -7.18 -3.00
N HIS A 230 -0.45 -7.00 -4.15
CA HIS A 230 0.41 -8.02 -4.72
C HIS A 230 1.87 -7.63 -4.49
N THR A 231 2.53 -8.27 -3.52
CA THR A 231 3.94 -8.01 -3.24
C THR A 231 4.83 -8.89 -4.11
N VAL A 232 5.75 -8.29 -4.87
CA VAL A 232 6.78 -9.05 -5.59
C VAL A 232 8.04 -9.05 -4.75
N SER A 233 8.43 -10.22 -4.20
CA SER A 233 9.72 -10.32 -3.51
C SER A 233 10.85 -10.22 -4.54
N ALA A 234 11.56 -9.10 -4.57
CA ALA A 234 12.67 -8.88 -5.51
C ALA A 234 13.95 -9.69 -5.18
N TYR A 235 14.01 -10.43 -4.06
CA TYR A 235 15.23 -11.13 -3.64
C TYR A 235 15.02 -12.60 -3.28
N SER A 236 15.39 -13.49 -4.23
CA SER A 236 15.72 -14.89 -3.98
C SER A 236 17.23 -15.15 -4.05
N ARG A 237 18.05 -14.31 -3.39
CA ARG A 237 19.49 -14.59 -3.15
C ARG A 237 19.91 -14.24 -1.71
N GLN A 238 20.11 -15.30 -0.92
CA GLN A 238 20.96 -15.45 0.27
C GLN A 238 21.17 -14.26 1.24
N LYS A 239 20.46 -14.26 2.37
CA LYS A 239 20.98 -14.71 3.69
C LYS A 239 19.82 -14.74 4.69
N SER A 240 19.75 -15.82 5.45
CA SER A 240 18.68 -16.18 6.37
C SER A 240 18.42 -15.12 7.44
N LEU A 241 17.35 -14.34 7.28
CA LEU A 241 16.53 -13.93 8.41
C LEU A 241 15.37 -14.91 8.48
N LYS A 242 15.38 -15.74 9.52
CA LYS A 242 14.38 -16.78 9.76
C LYS A 242 13.08 -16.12 10.24
N ILE A 243 12.36 -15.47 9.32
CA ILE A 243 10.91 -15.30 9.46
C ILE A 243 10.32 -16.58 8.88
N THR A 244 9.78 -17.45 9.75
CA THR A 244 9.02 -18.62 9.31
C THR A 244 7.78 -18.16 8.57
N ASN A 245 7.90 -18.00 7.26
CA ASN A 245 6.92 -18.48 6.29
C ASN A 245 7.61 -18.62 4.94
N LYS A 246 7.63 -19.86 4.43
CA LYS A 246 8.08 -20.19 3.08
C LYS A 246 7.41 -19.23 2.08
N ALA A 247 8.22 -18.62 1.23
CA ALA A 247 7.80 -17.78 0.14
C ALA A 247 6.75 -18.48 -0.74
N LYS A 248 5.52 -17.99 -0.66
CA LYS A 248 4.53 -17.96 -1.74
C LYS A 248 4.16 -16.49 -1.92
N CYS A 249 3.98 -16.02 -3.16
CA CYS A 249 3.35 -14.73 -3.40
C CYS A 249 2.05 -14.69 -2.58
N GLY A 250 2.01 -13.83 -1.56
CA GLY A 250 0.83 -13.66 -0.73
C GLY A 250 -0.01 -12.54 -1.32
N GLU A 251 -1.22 -12.86 -1.73
CA GLU A 251 -2.27 -11.85 -1.85
C GLU A 251 -2.64 -11.44 -0.42
N CYS A 252 -2.39 -10.18 -0.06
CA CYS A 252 -2.80 -9.64 1.23
C CYS A 252 -4.09 -8.85 1.02
N HIS A 253 -5.17 -9.29 1.67
CA HIS A 253 -6.43 -8.58 1.70
C HIS A 253 -6.40 -7.63 2.90
N ILE A 254 -6.33 -6.33 2.65
CA ILE A 254 -6.46 -5.31 3.70
C ILE A 254 -7.86 -4.71 3.57
N TYR A 255 -8.76 -5.10 4.48
CA TYR A 255 -10.07 -4.47 4.62
C TYR A 255 -9.91 -3.15 5.39
N SER A 256 -10.22 -2.03 4.74
CA SER A 256 -10.23 -0.70 5.35
C SER A 256 -11.64 -0.35 5.83
N TYR A 257 -12.04 -0.92 6.96
CA TYR A 257 -12.94 -0.23 7.90
C TYR A 257 -12.06 0.61 8.83
N PRO A 258 -12.46 1.80 9.35
CA PRO A 258 -11.52 2.76 9.93
C PRO A 258 -10.75 2.15 11.09
N TYR A 259 -9.53 1.75 10.75
CA TYR A 259 -8.42 1.24 11.55
C TYR A 259 -8.79 0.21 12.63
N THR A 260 -9.10 -1.04 12.24
CA THR A 260 -9.03 -2.22 13.15
C THR A 260 -7.60 -2.76 13.34
N LEU A 261 -6.62 -2.13 12.68
CA LEU A 261 -5.20 -2.49 12.77
C LEU A 261 -4.77 -2.56 14.24
N ARG A 262 -4.32 -3.74 14.68
CA ARG A 262 -3.80 -3.95 16.04
C ARG A 262 -2.31 -3.58 16.16
N HIS A 263 -1.60 -3.48 15.04
CA HIS A 263 -0.15 -3.27 14.99
C HIS A 263 0.20 -2.21 13.95
N TYR A 264 1.16 -1.33 14.26
CA TYR A 264 1.73 -0.35 13.34
C TYR A 264 3.25 -0.36 13.48
N TYR A 265 3.95 -0.82 12.45
CA TYR A 265 5.41 -0.97 12.49
C TYR A 265 6.14 0.12 11.71
N TYR A 266 7.37 0.43 12.14
CA TYR A 266 8.37 1.28 11.48
C TYR A 266 7.93 2.73 11.24
N ILE A 267 7.28 3.34 12.22
CA ILE A 267 6.92 4.76 12.18
C ILE A 267 8.19 5.62 12.25
N ARG A 268 8.32 6.56 11.30
CA ARG A 268 9.44 7.51 11.12
C ARG A 268 9.05 8.93 11.57
N ASN A 269 10.01 9.85 11.67
CA ASN A 269 9.82 11.25 12.10
C ASN A 269 8.80 12.03 11.28
N ASN A 270 8.62 11.66 10.00
CA ASN A 270 7.65 12.29 9.11
C ASN A 270 6.20 11.87 9.39
N PHE A 271 5.94 10.99 10.35
CA PHE A 271 4.58 10.59 10.73
C PHE A 271 3.71 11.79 11.07
N PRO A 272 2.64 12.07 10.30
CA PRO A 272 1.88 13.31 10.45
C PRO A 272 1.00 13.34 11.71
N GLY A 273 0.72 12.18 12.31
CA GLY A 273 -0.22 12.04 13.41
C GLY A 273 -1.49 11.31 12.97
N GLY A 274 -2.61 11.57 13.65
CA GLY A 274 -3.92 10.95 13.39
C GLY A 274 -4.37 10.00 14.50
N LEU A 275 -5.66 9.69 14.60
CA LEU A 275 -6.22 8.93 15.73
C LEU A 275 -6.44 7.45 15.39
N PHE A 276 -5.67 6.55 16.01
CA PHE A 276 -5.68 5.11 15.74
C PHE A 276 -6.19 4.31 16.95
N LYS A 277 -7.53 4.27 17.13
CA LYS A 277 -8.16 3.67 18.33
C LYS A 277 -7.95 2.16 18.50
N CYS A 278 -7.70 1.38 17.44
CA CYS A 278 -7.53 -0.08 17.57
C CYS A 278 -6.07 -0.54 17.67
N VAL A 279 -5.11 0.34 17.41
CA VAL A 279 -3.68 -0.03 17.47
C VAL A 279 -3.29 -0.28 18.93
N ARG A 280 -2.60 -1.39 19.15
CA ARG A 280 -2.11 -1.84 20.46
C ARG A 280 -0.60 -2.00 20.49
N GLN A 281 0.04 -2.17 19.34
CA GLN A 281 1.49 -2.32 19.24
C GLN A 281 2.05 -1.36 18.20
N VAL A 282 3.09 -0.62 18.58
CA VAL A 282 3.78 0.32 17.70
C VAL A 282 5.27 0.00 17.67
N SER A 283 5.89 0.06 16.49
CA SER A 283 7.34 0.17 16.39
C SER A 283 7.79 1.45 15.70
N LEU A 284 8.85 2.04 16.23
CA LEU A 284 9.44 3.29 15.78
C LEU A 284 10.85 3.00 15.23
N TYR A 285 11.14 3.51 14.04
CA TYR A 285 12.47 3.42 13.43
C TYR A 285 12.69 4.62 12.52
N ASP A 286 13.87 5.22 12.59
CA ASP A 286 14.30 6.26 11.65
C ASP A 286 15.83 6.35 11.62
N GLU A 287 16.36 6.85 10.51
CA GLU A 287 17.77 7.21 10.33
C GLU A 287 18.10 8.55 11.01
N HIS A 288 17.07 9.37 11.30
CA HIS A 288 17.17 10.65 11.99
C HIS A 288 16.77 10.53 13.47
N PRO A 289 17.31 11.36 14.38
CA PRO A 289 16.91 11.36 15.79
C PRO A 289 15.44 11.69 16.02
N PHE A 290 14.80 11.01 16.98
CA PHE A 290 13.45 11.38 17.44
C PHE A 290 13.51 12.47 18.51
N LYS A 291 12.77 13.56 18.33
CA LYS A 291 12.63 14.62 19.34
C LYS A 291 11.47 14.31 20.30
N HIS A 292 11.40 15.02 21.42
CA HIS A 292 10.33 14.86 22.40
C HIS A 292 8.93 15.08 21.81
N GLU A 293 8.79 16.06 20.92
CA GLU A 293 7.52 16.37 20.23
C GLU A 293 7.02 15.20 19.38
N PHE A 294 7.93 14.34 18.92
CA PHE A 294 7.55 13.11 18.22
C PHE A 294 6.85 12.13 19.17
N PHE A 295 7.37 11.95 20.40
CA PHE A 295 6.74 11.07 21.39
C PHE A 295 5.37 11.59 21.85
N ILE A 296 5.19 12.91 21.96
CA ILE A 296 3.87 13.56 22.16
C ILE A 296 2.94 13.18 21.00
N ARG A 297 3.40 13.28 19.75
CA ARG A 297 2.60 12.92 18.58
C ARG A 297 2.20 11.45 18.58
N ILE A 298 3.13 10.54 18.88
CA ILE A 298 2.85 9.10 19.02
C ILE A 298 1.82 8.85 20.12
N GLN A 299 1.95 9.50 21.27
CA GLN A 299 1.00 9.35 22.38
C GLN A 299 -0.42 9.76 21.98
N LYS A 300 -0.57 10.93 21.34
CA LYS A 300 -1.86 11.43 20.86
C LYS A 300 -2.47 10.52 19.79
N SER A 301 -1.61 9.95 18.95
CA SER A 301 -2.07 9.10 17.85
C SER A 301 -2.52 7.71 18.28
N PHE A 302 -1.91 7.15 19.34
CA PHE A 302 -2.12 5.77 19.77
C PHE A 302 -2.55 5.70 21.24
N PRO A 303 -3.73 6.23 21.60
CA PRO A 303 -4.15 6.39 22.99
C PRO A 303 -4.33 5.06 23.74
N LEU A 304 -4.50 3.93 23.04
CA LEU A 304 -4.68 2.60 23.61
C LEU A 304 -3.47 1.68 23.40
N MET A 305 -2.29 2.25 23.11
CA MET A 305 -1.06 1.48 22.87
C MET A 305 -0.62 0.71 24.12
N LYS A 306 -0.41 -0.60 23.95
CA LYS A 306 0.07 -1.54 24.98
C LYS A 306 1.54 -1.90 24.83
N LYS A 307 2.07 -1.84 23.61
CA LYS A 307 3.47 -2.17 23.30
C LYS A 307 4.10 -1.10 22.45
N LEU A 308 5.25 -0.61 22.89
CA LEU A 308 6.09 0.30 22.13
C LEU A 308 7.47 -0.33 21.96
N THR A 309 7.90 -0.46 20.71
CA THR A 309 9.26 -0.88 20.36
C THR A 309 9.97 0.28 19.67
N LEU A 310 11.17 0.62 20.11
CA LEU A 310 11.97 1.69 19.50
C LEU A 310 13.28 1.12 18.98
N TYR A 311 13.66 1.52 17.77
CA TYR A 311 14.95 1.22 17.14
C TYR A 311 15.53 2.51 16.56
N ASN A 312 16.42 3.15 17.30
CA ASN A 312 17.11 4.34 16.80
C ASN A 312 18.45 4.51 17.50
N LYS A 313 19.55 4.38 16.76
CA LYS A 313 20.92 4.48 17.28
C LYS A 313 21.45 5.91 17.33
N LYS A 314 20.73 6.88 16.75
CA LYS A 314 21.18 8.27 16.72
C LYS A 314 20.85 8.99 18.04
N PRO A 315 21.78 9.78 18.59
CA PRO A 315 21.52 10.61 19.77
C PRO A 315 20.46 11.68 19.49
N GLN A 316 19.71 12.09 20.51
CA GLN A 316 18.78 13.21 20.39
C GLN A 316 19.59 14.52 20.22
N ASN A 317 19.33 15.27 19.14
CA ASN A 317 20.06 16.50 18.83
C ASN A 317 19.87 17.61 19.88
N ASN A 318 18.70 17.69 20.52
CA ASN A 318 18.37 18.68 21.53
C ASN A 318 18.06 18.00 22.85
N LYS A 319 19.10 17.62 23.61
CA LYS A 319 18.91 17.18 25.00
C LYS A 319 18.34 18.39 25.76
N GLN A 320 17.07 18.32 26.15
CA GLN A 320 16.32 19.40 26.81
C GLN A 320 17.01 19.98 28.06
N TYR A 321 18.06 19.34 28.56
CA TYR A 321 18.93 19.77 29.65
C TYR A 321 19.68 21.10 29.46
N ARG A 322 19.69 21.72 28.27
CA ARG A 322 20.51 22.92 28.00
C ARG A 322 19.74 24.21 27.76
N LYS A 323 18.41 24.19 27.79
CA LYS A 323 17.63 25.43 27.69
C LYS A 323 17.34 25.98 29.09
N SER A 324 17.23 27.30 29.21
CA SER A 324 16.96 27.99 30.47
C SER A 324 15.73 27.39 31.18
N LYS A 325 15.65 27.52 32.51
CA LYS A 325 14.51 27.04 33.30
C LYS A 325 13.15 27.48 32.72
N GLU A 326 13.10 28.64 32.07
CA GLU A 326 11.92 29.23 31.42
C GLU A 326 11.46 28.45 30.17
N ASP A 327 12.36 27.77 29.44
CA ASP A 327 12.02 26.98 28.25
C ASP A 327 11.57 25.54 28.57
N ILE A 328 11.91 25.04 29.77
CA ILE A 328 11.61 23.66 30.19
C ILE A 328 10.14 23.54 30.65
N GLU A 329 9.52 24.64 31.10
CA GLU A 329 8.15 24.64 31.63
C GLU A 329 7.06 24.40 30.57
N HIS A 330 7.38 24.40 29.27
CA HIS A 330 6.39 24.31 28.20
C HIS A 330 6.23 22.94 27.52
N LEU A 331 7.02 21.92 27.87
CA LEU A 331 6.88 20.59 27.26
C LEU A 331 6.08 19.66 28.17
N SER A 332 4.94 19.21 27.68
CA SER A 332 4.03 18.31 28.39
C SER A 332 4.69 16.96 28.64
N ILE A 333 4.66 16.50 29.89
CA ILE A 333 5.02 15.12 30.24
C ILE A 333 4.17 14.16 29.40
N VAL A 334 4.83 13.19 28.75
CA VAL A 334 4.15 12.21 27.90
C VAL A 334 3.61 11.08 28.77
N GLU A 335 2.30 10.84 28.70
CA GLU A 335 1.65 9.76 29.44
C GLU A 335 1.19 8.64 28.52
N TYR A 336 1.61 7.41 28.81
CA TYR A 336 1.18 6.22 28.08
C TYR A 336 0.29 5.32 28.97
N PRO A 337 -1.01 5.64 29.12
CA PRO A 337 -1.88 5.06 30.15
C PRO A 337 -2.14 3.56 30.03
N TYR A 338 -1.82 2.94 28.89
CA TYR A 338 -2.01 1.50 28.67
C TYR A 338 -0.72 0.76 28.32
N LEU A 339 0.44 1.43 28.35
CA LEU A 339 1.70 0.81 27.97
C LEU A 339 2.08 -0.25 29.00
N THR A 340 2.20 -1.49 28.56
CA THR A 340 2.63 -2.60 29.42
C THR A 340 3.97 -3.18 28.96
N ASN A 341 4.38 -2.91 27.72
CA ASN A 341 5.62 -3.43 27.13
C ASN A 341 6.40 -2.32 26.44
N LEU A 342 7.60 -2.03 26.94
CA LEU A 342 8.52 -1.06 26.38
C LEU A 342 9.83 -1.76 25.98
N ILE A 343 10.13 -1.76 24.68
CA ILE A 343 11.32 -2.41 24.13
C ILE A 343 12.24 -1.36 23.53
N LEU A 344 13.38 -1.15 24.18
CA LEU A 344 14.45 -0.20 23.84
C LEU A 344 15.74 -0.96 23.52
N CYS A 345 15.64 -1.96 22.65
CA CYS A 345 16.80 -2.72 22.17
C CYS A 345 17.43 -1.97 20.99
N ASP A 346 18.76 -1.93 20.93
CA ASP A 346 19.50 -1.23 19.87
C ASP A 346 19.18 0.28 19.75
N THR A 347 18.77 0.90 20.84
CA THR A 347 18.52 2.35 20.92
C THR A 347 19.67 3.10 21.57
N HIS A 348 19.88 4.35 21.13
CA HIS A 348 20.73 5.28 21.85
C HIS A 348 20.20 5.53 23.28
N TYR A 349 21.10 5.74 24.24
CA TYR A 349 20.72 5.87 25.66
C TYR A 349 19.86 7.11 25.96
N ASP A 350 19.86 8.12 25.08
CA ASP A 350 18.98 9.29 25.20
C ASP A 350 17.50 8.89 25.19
N TYR A 351 17.12 7.84 24.45
CA TYR A 351 15.74 7.36 24.45
C TYR A 351 15.41 6.57 25.71
N ILE A 352 16.37 5.90 26.34
CA ILE A 352 16.15 5.30 27.66
C ILE A 352 15.93 6.39 28.70
N GLU A 353 16.70 7.48 28.61
CA GLU A 353 16.51 8.67 29.43
C GLU A 353 15.13 9.32 29.19
N GLU A 354 14.66 9.35 27.94
CA GLU A 354 13.31 9.85 27.57
C GLU A 354 12.18 9.16 28.35
N PHE A 355 12.24 7.83 28.47
CA PHE A 355 11.20 7.05 29.15
C PHE A 355 11.42 6.90 30.66
N LEU A 356 12.66 6.91 31.14
CA LEU A 356 12.94 6.74 32.56
C LEU A 356 12.93 8.04 33.36
N LEU A 357 13.16 9.21 32.75
CA LEU A 357 12.99 10.48 33.47
C LEU A 357 11.52 10.80 33.68
N ASP A 358 11.15 10.99 34.95
CA ASP A 358 9.81 11.38 35.38
C ASP A 358 9.39 12.76 34.88
N THR A 359 10.34 13.65 34.62
CA THR A 359 10.08 14.98 34.02
C THR A 359 9.75 14.93 32.53
N LYS A 360 9.88 13.77 31.88
CA LYS A 360 9.65 13.61 30.43
C LYS A 360 8.48 12.68 30.12
N THR A 361 8.45 11.55 30.81
CA THR A 361 7.44 10.52 30.61
C THR A 361 6.88 10.07 31.95
N CYS A 362 5.58 9.82 32.03
CA CYS A 362 4.97 9.12 33.14
C CYS A 362 4.61 7.70 32.69
N LEU A 363 5.36 6.70 33.17
CA LEU A 363 5.03 5.30 32.93
C LEU A 363 3.86 4.85 33.81
N THR A 364 3.14 3.83 33.38
CA THR A 364 2.15 3.10 34.17
C THR A 364 2.82 2.04 35.03
N ASN A 365 2.13 1.55 36.05
CA ASN A 365 2.62 0.43 36.85
C ASN A 365 2.57 -0.87 36.05
N GLY A 366 3.51 -1.78 36.33
CA GLY A 366 3.52 -3.10 35.72
C GLY A 366 4.11 -3.14 34.31
N VAL A 367 5.02 -2.21 34.01
CA VAL A 367 5.69 -2.16 32.69
C VAL A 367 6.78 -3.23 32.62
N TYR A 368 6.73 -4.04 31.56
CA TYR A 368 7.86 -4.82 31.10
C TYR A 368 8.81 -3.92 30.31
N LEU A 369 10.06 -3.80 30.75
CA LEU A 369 11.11 -3.01 30.11
C LEU A 369 12.20 -3.94 29.55
N SER A 370 12.47 -3.84 28.25
CA SER A 370 13.60 -4.51 27.60
C SER A 370 14.64 -3.48 27.15
N VAL A 371 15.88 -3.57 27.62
CA VAL A 371 16.89 -2.52 27.43
C VAL A 371 18.33 -3.04 27.48
N ASN A 372 19.27 -2.33 26.85
CA ASN A 372 20.70 -2.66 26.99
C ASN A 372 21.26 -2.26 28.37
N TYR A 373 21.97 -3.17 29.04
CA TYR A 373 22.49 -2.96 30.40
C TYR A 373 23.48 -1.79 30.50
N LYS A 374 24.41 -1.64 29.54
CA LYS A 374 25.42 -0.56 29.57
C LYS A 374 24.73 0.81 29.47
N SER A 375 23.76 0.92 28.58
CA SER A 375 22.98 2.16 28.40
C SER A 375 22.10 2.47 29.62
N LEU A 376 21.46 1.45 30.22
CA LEU A 376 20.68 1.61 31.44
C LEU A 376 21.54 2.09 32.62
N LYS A 377 22.71 1.50 32.81
CA LYS A 377 23.69 1.90 33.84
C LYS A 377 24.14 3.34 33.66
N LYS A 378 24.33 3.80 32.41
CA LYS A 378 24.67 5.19 32.09
C LYS A 378 23.55 6.16 32.48
N VAL A 379 22.32 5.90 32.07
CA VAL A 379 21.16 6.78 32.32
C VAL A 379 20.85 6.92 33.80
N THR A 380 20.92 5.81 34.54
CA THR A 380 20.66 5.75 35.99
C THR A 380 21.84 6.19 36.86
N ARG A 381 22.98 6.59 36.25
CA ARG A 381 24.25 6.91 36.93
C ARG A 381 24.67 5.81 37.90
N ASN A 382 24.80 4.59 37.39
CA ASN A 382 25.06 3.38 38.18
C ASN A 382 23.98 3.12 39.23
N PHE A 383 22.70 3.29 38.87
CA PHE A 383 21.56 3.07 39.76
C PHE A 383 21.56 3.98 40.99
N LYS A 384 21.95 5.25 40.81
CA LYS A 384 21.99 6.28 41.88
C LYS A 384 21.21 7.56 41.54
N ARG A 385 20.63 7.67 40.35
CA ARG A 385 19.93 8.88 39.91
C ARG A 385 18.47 8.86 40.39
N ASP A 386 18.08 9.76 41.28
CA ASP A 386 16.71 9.77 41.82
C ASP A 386 15.65 10.13 40.78
N ALA A 387 15.95 11.04 39.86
CA ALA A 387 15.02 11.48 38.79
C ALA A 387 14.56 10.34 37.86
N THR A 388 15.28 9.22 37.79
CA THR A 388 14.85 8.05 37.01
C THR A 388 14.17 6.96 37.86
N ARG A 389 14.19 7.13 39.19
CA ARG A 389 13.75 6.11 40.14
C ARG A 389 12.24 5.95 40.17
N ILE A 390 11.50 7.05 40.01
CA ILE A 390 10.02 7.03 40.01
C ILE A 390 9.50 6.10 38.91
N ASN A 391 9.95 6.26 37.66
CA ASN A 391 9.53 5.37 36.58
C ASN A 391 10.16 3.97 36.67
N SER A 392 11.37 3.85 37.22
CA SER A 392 12.02 2.55 37.44
C SER A 392 11.23 1.68 38.42
N ASN A 393 10.65 2.27 39.47
CA ASN A 393 9.79 1.56 40.43
C ASN A 393 8.49 1.02 39.82
N LYS A 394 8.07 1.54 38.66
CA LYS A 394 6.86 1.09 37.96
C LYS A 394 7.11 -0.13 37.06
N VAL A 395 8.38 -0.51 36.87
CA VAL A 395 8.77 -1.68 36.09
C VAL A 395 8.58 -2.95 36.93
N ASN A 396 7.77 -3.89 36.46
CA ASN A 396 7.56 -5.20 37.12
C ASN A 396 8.41 -6.31 36.51
N ARG A 397 8.93 -6.10 35.30
CA ARG A 397 9.80 -7.05 34.61
C ARG A 397 10.87 -6.28 33.88
N LEU A 398 12.13 -6.55 34.21
CA LEU A 398 13.27 -5.93 33.59
C LEU A 398 14.06 -6.98 32.82
N HIS A 399 14.00 -6.89 31.51
CA HIS A 399 14.82 -7.66 30.61
C HIS A 399 16.02 -6.82 30.18
N VAL A 400 17.22 -7.28 30.53
CA VAL A 400 18.46 -6.59 30.18
C VAL A 400 19.27 -7.41 29.17
N SER A 401 19.76 -6.73 28.12
CA SER A 401 20.64 -7.33 27.11
C SER A 401 22.10 -6.93 27.29
N GLY A 402 23.01 -7.81 26.85
CA GLY A 402 24.46 -7.67 26.97
C GLY A 402 25.03 -8.37 28.19
N GLU A 403 26.35 -8.34 28.34
CA GLU A 403 27.02 -8.95 29.49
C GLU A 403 26.73 -8.16 30.78
N PHE A 404 26.06 -8.79 31.74
CA PHE A 404 25.85 -8.22 33.07
C PHE A 404 25.79 -9.29 34.16
N LYS A 405 25.99 -8.83 35.40
CA LYS A 405 25.69 -9.59 36.61
C LYS A 405 24.59 -8.84 37.35
N ILE A 406 23.56 -9.56 37.82
CA ILE A 406 22.53 -8.97 38.67
C ILE A 406 23.21 -8.55 39.97
N THR A 407 23.30 -7.23 40.21
CA THR A 407 23.86 -6.67 41.45
C THR A 407 22.75 -6.29 42.41
N GLU A 408 23.07 -6.21 43.70
CA GLU A 408 22.12 -5.75 44.72
C GLU A 408 21.65 -4.31 44.46
N HIS A 409 22.53 -3.45 43.94
CA HIS A 409 22.17 -2.10 43.52
C HIS A 409 21.10 -2.10 42.42
N LEU A 410 21.21 -2.99 41.42
CA LEU A 410 20.21 -3.10 40.37
C LEU A 410 18.87 -3.59 40.93
N LYS A 411 18.88 -4.62 41.81
CA LYS A 411 17.68 -5.13 42.47
C LYS A 411 16.99 -4.06 43.30
N ASN A 412 17.74 -3.32 44.12
CA ASN A 412 17.20 -2.26 44.96
C ASN A 412 16.65 -1.08 44.16
N TYR A 413 17.23 -0.81 42.98
CA TYR A 413 16.78 0.26 42.10
C TYR A 413 15.52 -0.10 41.30
N PHE A 414 15.31 -1.39 41.05
CA PHE A 414 14.11 -1.96 40.42
C PHE A 414 13.43 -2.94 41.39
N SER A 415 13.06 -2.45 42.58
CA SER A 415 12.65 -3.28 43.72
C SER A 415 11.44 -4.18 43.48
N HIS A 416 10.62 -3.86 42.49
CA HIS A 416 9.42 -4.63 42.12
C HIS A 416 9.58 -5.45 40.84
N ALA A 417 10.77 -5.42 40.22
CA ALA A 417 10.99 -6.06 38.93
C ALA A 417 11.52 -7.49 39.07
N GLU A 418 10.90 -8.42 38.34
CA GLU A 418 11.54 -9.68 37.97
C GLU A 418 12.65 -9.36 36.94
N ILE A 419 13.91 -9.56 37.32
CA ILE A 419 15.07 -9.25 36.46
C ILE A 419 15.53 -10.52 35.75
N SER A 420 15.55 -10.49 34.41
CA SER A 420 16.00 -11.61 33.57
C SER A 420 17.08 -11.19 32.58
N ASN A 421 17.97 -12.13 32.22
CA ASN A 421 19.00 -11.95 31.20
C ASN A 421 18.62 -12.62 29.87
N TYR A 422 18.96 -11.98 28.75
CA TYR A 422 18.95 -12.61 27.43
C TYR A 422 20.30 -13.26 27.13
N TYR A 423 20.34 -14.58 26.95
CA TYR A 423 21.50 -15.28 26.38
C TYR A 423 21.33 -15.61 24.87
N GLY A 424 20.29 -15.09 24.21
CA GLY A 424 20.04 -15.31 22.78
C GLY A 424 20.65 -14.23 21.90
N PHE A 425 21.13 -14.59 20.71
CA PHE A 425 21.30 -13.65 19.61
C PHE A 425 19.91 -13.42 18.97
N ILE A 426 19.50 -12.17 18.76
CA ILE A 426 18.36 -11.82 17.87
C ILE A 426 18.88 -11.73 16.44
#